data_AF-A0A2E1NGC8-F1
#
_entry.id   AF-A0A2E1NGC8-F1
#
_cell.length_a   1.000
_cell.length_b   1.000
_cell.length_c   1.000
_cell.angle_alpha   90.00
_cell.angle_beta   90.00
_cell.angle_gamma   90.00
#
_symmetry.space_group_name_H-M   'P 1'
#
loop_
_entity.id
_entity.type
_entity.pdbx_description
1 polymer ?
#
loop_
_entity_poly.entity_id
_entity_poly.type
_entity_poly.pdbx_seq_one_letter_code
_entity_poly.pdbx_strand_id
1 'polypeptide(L)'
;MDNRILGSIGFLAFIFLAIFFALYQEGVNASFLNFLSPPSFGFVVGVGGALTFMKKHKLKNGELGESLKTNFILAGWLGLIVGLVLMASSMTNNNDYSIGTFLNGLGAAQLTVLYGYILGNIISVFFD
;
A
#
# COMPACT_ATOMS: atom_id res chain seq x y z
N MET A 1 -20.49 16.08 -10.33
CA MET A 1 -19.61 15.02 -9.80
C MET A 1 -19.63 15.11 -8.29
N ASP A 2 -19.70 13.98 -7.57
CA ASP A 2 -19.59 13.95 -6.11
C ASP A 2 -18.20 14.44 -5.68
N ASN A 3 -18.14 15.32 -4.67
CA ASN A 3 -16.90 15.84 -4.10
C ASN A 3 -15.96 14.72 -3.64
N ARG A 4 -16.52 13.59 -3.20
CA ARG A 4 -15.79 12.39 -2.78
C ARG A 4 -15.00 11.74 -3.93
N ILE A 5 -15.64 11.66 -5.10
CA ILE A 5 -15.05 11.10 -6.31
C ILE A 5 -13.98 12.05 -6.85
N LEU A 6 -14.28 13.35 -6.91
CA LEU A 6 -13.33 14.36 -7.38
C LEU A 6 -12.08 14.42 -6.48
N GLY A 7 -12.26 14.36 -5.16
CA GLY A 7 -11.16 14.30 -4.20
C GLY A 7 -10.30 13.04 -4.35
N SER A 8 -10.92 11.87 -4.54
CA SER A 8 -10.20 10.61 -4.77
C SER A 8 -9.41 10.61 -6.08
N ILE A 9 -9.98 11.15 -7.16
CA ILE A 9 -9.30 11.32 -8.45
C ILE A 9 -8.13 12.29 -8.30
N GLY A 10 -8.34 13.44 -7.65
CA GLY A 10 -7.28 14.42 -7.40
C GLY A 10 -6.13 13.82 -6.60
N PHE A 11 -6.45 13.08 -5.53
CA PHE A 11 -5.46 12.39 -4.70
C PHE A 11 -4.59 11.41 -5.50
N LEU A 12 -5.21 10.55 -6.32
CA LEU A 12 -4.48 9.62 -7.19
C LEU A 12 -3.68 10.36 -8.28
N ALA A 13 -4.23 11.43 -8.85
CA ALA A 13 -3.56 12.24 -9.87
C ALA A 13 -2.30 12.91 -9.31
N PHE A 14 -2.33 13.44 -8.08
CA PHE A 14 -1.15 14.04 -7.46
C PHE A 14 -0.07 13.01 -7.12
N ILE A 15 -0.45 11.79 -6.70
CA ILE A 15 0.51 10.69 -6.52
C ILE A 15 1.16 10.35 -7.87
N PHE A 16 0.35 10.21 -8.92
CA PHE A 16 0.84 9.91 -10.26
C PHE A 16 1.78 11.01 -10.79
N LEU A 17 1.40 12.28 -10.62
CA LEU A 17 2.23 13.43 -10.99
C LEU A 17 3.54 13.47 -10.21
N ALA A 18 3.53 13.17 -8.91
CA ALA A 18 4.74 13.11 -8.10
C ALA A 18 5.70 12.02 -8.60
N ILE A 19 5.19 10.83 -8.90
CA ILE A 19 5.99 9.74 -9.48
C ILE A 19 6.50 10.15 -10.86
N PHE A 20 5.65 10.70 -11.72
CA PHE A 20 6.03 11.16 -13.06
C PHE A 20 7.16 12.20 -12.99
N PHE A 21 7.03 13.20 -12.12
CA PHE A 21 8.04 14.23 -11.95
C PHE A 21 9.39 13.66 -11.47
N ALA A 22 9.36 12.75 -10.49
CA ALA A 22 10.58 12.07 -10.01
C ALA A 22 11.29 11.27 -11.12
N LEU A 23 10.53 10.56 -11.96
CA LEU A 23 11.10 9.75 -13.04
C LEU A 23 11.69 10.60 -14.18
N TYR A 24 10.97 11.63 -14.63
CA TYR A 24 11.33 12.37 -15.84
C TYR A 24 12.14 13.64 -15.59
N GLN A 25 11.92 14.32 -14.46
CA GLN A 25 12.56 15.60 -14.17
C GLN A 25 13.76 15.43 -13.24
N GLU A 26 13.65 14.58 -12.22
CA GLU A 26 14.72 14.32 -11.25
C GLU A 26 15.69 13.23 -11.72
N GLY A 27 15.37 12.56 -12.84
CA GLY A 27 16.23 11.56 -13.47
C GLY A 27 16.38 10.28 -12.66
N VAL A 28 15.40 9.94 -11.81
CA VAL A 28 15.40 8.67 -11.08
C VAL A 28 15.31 7.52 -12.09
N ASN A 29 16.35 6.68 -12.12
CA ASN A 29 16.41 5.52 -13.00
C ASN A 29 15.53 4.38 -12.47
N ALA A 30 14.20 4.57 -12.58
CA ALA A 30 13.18 3.62 -12.20
C ALA A 30 12.06 3.59 -13.25
N SER A 31 11.18 2.60 -13.17
CA SER A 31 9.99 2.51 -14.03
C SER A 31 8.73 2.72 -13.20
N PHE A 32 7.70 3.30 -13.81
CA PHE A 32 6.37 3.38 -13.21
C PHE A 32 5.84 2.00 -12.81
N LEU A 33 6.20 0.94 -13.55
CA LEU A 33 5.81 -0.43 -13.26
C LEU A 33 6.35 -0.93 -11.91
N ASN A 34 7.42 -0.33 -11.38
CA ASN A 34 7.96 -0.69 -10.06
C ASN A 34 7.01 -0.32 -8.92
N PHE A 35 6.02 0.55 -9.17
CA PHE A 35 4.98 0.91 -8.22
C PHE A 35 3.72 0.05 -8.34
N LEU A 36 3.66 -0.89 -9.29
CA LEU A 36 2.53 -1.78 -9.54
C LEU A 36 2.87 -3.22 -9.11
N SER A 37 2.32 -3.64 -7.98
CA SER A 37 2.50 -4.98 -7.42
C SER A 37 1.15 -5.61 -7.09
N PRO A 38 0.62 -6.50 -7.97
CA PRO A 38 -0.60 -7.24 -7.67
C PRO A 38 -0.56 -8.02 -6.35
N PRO A 39 0.57 -8.67 -5.95
CA PRO A 39 0.66 -9.31 -4.64
C PRO A 39 0.53 -8.34 -3.47
N SER A 40 1.20 -7.18 -3.53
CA SER A 40 1.11 -6.17 -2.46
C SER A 40 -0.29 -5.59 -2.36
N PHE A 41 -0.95 -5.36 -3.50
CA PHE A 41 -2.34 -4.91 -3.55
C PHE A 41 -3.29 -5.95 -2.93
N GLY A 42 -3.17 -7.20 -3.37
CA GLY A 42 -3.98 -8.31 -2.86
C GLY A 42 -3.80 -8.53 -1.37
N PHE A 43 -2.57 -8.40 -0.86
CA PHE A 43 -2.29 -8.49 0.57
C PHE A 43 -3.03 -7.41 1.37
N VAL A 44 -2.93 -6.15 0.96
CA VAL A 44 -3.55 -5.02 1.69
C VAL A 44 -5.07 -5.13 1.67
N VAL A 45 -5.67 -5.39 0.50
CA VAL A 45 -7.13 -5.54 0.37
C VAL A 45 -7.61 -6.76 1.16
N GLY A 46 -6.91 -7.89 1.04
CA GLY A 46 -7.27 -9.14 1.71
C GLY A 46 -7.18 -9.03 3.23
N VAL A 47 -6.02 -8.61 3.75
CA VAL A 47 -5.79 -8.49 5.20
C VAL A 47 -6.61 -7.34 5.79
N GLY A 48 -6.62 -6.17 5.16
CA GLY A 48 -7.38 -5.01 5.65
C GLY A 48 -8.89 -5.26 5.63
N GLY A 49 -9.40 -5.90 4.58
CA GLY A 49 -10.78 -6.36 4.48
C GLY A 49 -11.13 -7.41 5.54
N ALA A 50 -10.29 -8.44 5.71
CA ALA A 50 -10.51 -9.48 6.71
C ALA A 50 -10.50 -8.93 8.15
N LEU A 51 -9.57 -8.02 8.47
CA LEU A 51 -9.51 -7.34 9.77
C LEU A 51 -10.81 -6.56 10.05
N THR A 52 -11.32 -5.87 9.05
CA THR A 52 -12.58 -5.11 9.18
C THR A 52 -13.76 -6.06 9.35
N PHE A 53 -13.80 -7.16 8.58
CA PHE A 53 -14.85 -8.17 8.70
C PHE A 53 -14.87 -8.82 10.09
N MET A 54 -13.70 -9.13 10.66
CA MET A 54 -13.59 -9.64 12.04
C MET A 54 -14.15 -8.65 13.06
N LYS A 55 -13.94 -7.34 12.86
CA LYS A 55 -14.39 -6.28 13.77
C LYS A 55 -15.83 -5.83 13.53
N LYS A 56 -16.47 -6.27 12.45
CA LYS A 56 -17.79 -5.78 12.01
C LYS A 56 -18.86 -5.78 13.09
N HIS A 57 -18.87 -6.80 13.96
CA HIS A 57 -19.82 -6.93 15.07
C HIS A 57 -19.64 -5.90 16.20
N LYS A 58 -18.50 -5.20 16.24
CA LYS A 58 -18.17 -4.15 17.23
C LYS A 58 -18.28 -2.74 16.66
N LEU A 59 -18.50 -2.59 15.35
CA LEU A 59 -18.55 -1.27 14.70
C LEU A 59 -19.92 -0.64 14.90
N LYS A 60 -19.94 0.64 15.30
CA LYS A 60 -21.18 1.41 15.31
C LYS A 60 -21.50 1.92 13.90
N ASN A 61 -22.77 2.26 13.68
CA ASN A 61 -23.22 2.86 12.43
C ASN A 61 -22.44 4.17 12.18
N GLY A 62 -21.80 4.28 11.02
CA GLY A 62 -21.00 5.46 10.63
C GLY A 62 -19.51 5.40 11.00
N GLU A 63 -19.02 4.35 11.65
CA GLU A 63 -17.57 4.17 11.96
C GLU A 63 -16.86 3.23 10.96
N LEU A 64 -17.58 2.77 9.93
CA LEU A 64 -17.09 1.73 9.03
C LEU A 64 -15.94 2.24 8.16
N GLY A 65 -16.05 3.44 7.59
CA GLY A 65 -15.01 4.02 6.76
C GLY A 65 -13.72 4.30 7.54
N GLU A 66 -13.81 4.91 8.72
CA GLU A 66 -12.66 5.14 9.60
C GLU A 66 -12.00 3.83 10.06
N SER A 67 -12.79 2.80 10.38
CA SER A 67 -12.25 1.48 10.72
C SER A 67 -11.55 0.82 9.54
N LEU A 68 -12.15 0.87 8.34
CA LEU A 68 -11.55 0.36 7.11
C LEU A 68 -10.21 1.05 6.84
N LYS A 69 -10.14 2.38 6.92
CA LYS A 69 -8.90 3.14 6.77
C LYS A 69 -7.80 2.64 7.69
N THR A 70 -8.13 2.55 8.99
CA THR A 70 -7.17 2.11 10.01
C THR A 70 -6.71 0.68 9.76
N ASN A 71 -7.62 -0.23 9.39
CA ASN A 71 -7.28 -1.63 9.13
C ASN A 71 -6.48 -1.81 7.83
N PHE A 72 -6.71 -1.00 6.80
CA PHE A 72 -5.92 -1.01 5.56
C PHE A 72 -4.50 -0.47 5.77
N ILE A 73 -4.34 0.60 6.56
CA ILE A 73 -3.01 1.11 6.95
C ILE A 73 -2.27 0.04 7.76
N LEU A 74 -2.96 -0.59 8.73
CA LEU A 74 -2.37 -1.68 9.52
C LEU A 74 -1.98 -2.88 8.65
N ALA A 75 -2.81 -3.24 7.67
CA ALA A 75 -2.50 -4.28 6.69
C ALA A 75 -1.26 -3.92 5.85
N GLY A 76 -1.08 -2.65 5.48
CA GLY A 76 0.14 -2.18 4.81
C GLY A 76 1.40 -2.38 5.66
N TRP A 77 1.36 -2.03 6.95
CA TRP A 77 2.47 -2.25 7.86
C TRP A 77 2.74 -3.74 8.14
N LEU A 78 1.70 -4.57 8.25
CA LEU A 78 1.87 -6.02 8.33
C LEU A 78 2.51 -6.58 7.06
N GLY A 79 2.10 -6.08 5.89
CA GLY A 79 2.69 -6.46 4.60
C GLY A 79 4.17 -6.12 4.51
N LEU A 80 4.58 -4.97 5.05
CA LEU A 80 5.99 -4.59 5.15
C LEU A 80 6.77 -5.60 5.99
N ILE A 81 6.27 -5.94 7.19
CA ILE A 81 6.93 -6.90 8.08
C ILE A 81 7.08 -8.26 7.40
N VAL A 82 6.01 -8.76 6.77
CA VAL A 82 6.03 -10.02 6.01
C VAL A 82 7.05 -9.94 4.86
N GLY A 83 7.07 -8.85 4.10
CA GLY A 83 8.01 -8.62 3.01
C GLY A 83 9.47 -8.60 3.49
N LEU A 84 9.75 -7.95 4.61
CA LEU A 84 11.09 -7.91 5.22
C LEU A 84 11.56 -9.29 5.68
N VAL A 85 10.67 -10.09 6.28
CA VAL A 85 10.97 -11.48 6.66
C VAL A 85 11.28 -12.33 5.43
N LEU A 86 10.48 -12.24 4.37
CA LEU A 86 10.71 -12.97 3.13
C LEU A 86 12.01 -12.54 2.43
N MET A 87 12.31 -11.24 2.43
CA MET A 87 13.56 -10.69 1.91
C MET A 87 14.76 -11.27 2.66
N ALA A 88 14.77 -11.20 4.00
CA ALA A 88 15.85 -11.73 4.82
C ALA A 88 16.03 -13.24 4.62
N SER A 89 14.93 -13.99 4.55
CA SER A 89 14.96 -15.43 4.27
C SER A 89 15.53 -15.73 2.88
N SER A 90 15.17 -14.94 1.86
CA SER A 90 15.68 -15.12 0.49
C SER A 90 17.19 -14.87 0.42
N MET A 91 17.67 -13.79 1.05
CA MET A 91 19.11 -13.47 1.11
C MET A 91 19.91 -14.59 1.80
N THR A 92 19.37 -15.11 2.91
CA THR A 92 20.02 -16.20 3.67
C THR A 92 20.05 -17.50 2.87
N ASN A 93 18.92 -17.90 2.30
CA ASN A 93 18.80 -19.19 1.59
C ASN A 93 19.60 -19.22 0.29
N ASN A 94 19.74 -18.07 -0.38
CA ASN A 94 20.48 -17.95 -1.65
C ASN A 94 21.95 -17.55 -1.45
N ASN A 95 22.40 -17.32 -0.20
CA ASN A 95 23.71 -16.75 0.13
C ASN A 95 24.02 -15.43 -0.64
N ASP A 96 22.98 -14.66 -0.97
CA ASP A 96 23.10 -13.38 -1.68
C ASP A 96 22.80 -12.23 -0.71
N TYR A 97 23.88 -11.65 -0.19
CA TYR A 97 23.84 -10.51 0.71
C TYR A 97 24.14 -9.20 0.00
N SER A 98 23.96 -9.15 -1.32
CA SER A 98 24.22 -7.93 -2.09
C SER A 98 23.26 -6.81 -1.69
N ILE A 99 23.78 -5.58 -1.74
CA ILE A 99 22.97 -4.38 -1.50
C ILE A 99 21.83 -4.25 -2.52
N GLY A 100 22.04 -4.75 -3.75
CA GLY A 100 21.01 -4.75 -4.79
C GLY A 100 19.80 -5.61 -4.40
N THR A 101 20.02 -6.83 -3.93
CA THR A 101 18.95 -7.72 -3.48
C THR A 101 18.21 -7.15 -2.26
N PHE A 102 18.94 -6.54 -1.34
CA PHE A 102 18.36 -5.82 -0.20
C PHE A 102 17.46 -4.65 -0.65
N LEU A 103 17.95 -3.76 -1.52
CA LEU A 103 17.20 -2.58 -1.97
C LEU A 103 15.96 -2.98 -2.80
N ASN A 104 16.07 -4.00 -3.65
CA ASN A 104 14.94 -4.51 -4.42
C ASN A 104 13.87 -5.11 -3.51
N GLY A 105 14.26 -5.93 -2.53
CA GLY A 105 13.32 -6.50 -1.56
C GLY A 105 12.65 -5.44 -0.69
N LEU A 106 13.42 -4.45 -0.24
CA LEU A 106 12.91 -3.34 0.57
C LEU A 106 11.92 -2.49 -0.22
N GLY A 107 12.25 -2.14 -1.47
CA GLY A 107 11.35 -1.39 -2.36
C GLY A 107 10.03 -2.12 -2.59
N ALA A 108 10.08 -3.44 -2.86
CA ALA A 108 8.88 -4.25 -3.03
C ALA A 108 8.03 -4.33 -1.75
N ALA A 109 8.66 -4.47 -0.58
CA ALA A 109 7.95 -4.54 0.70
C ALA A 109 7.25 -3.21 1.04
N GLN A 110 7.87 -2.07 0.75
CA GLN A 110 7.31 -0.74 1.00
C GLN A 110 6.02 -0.44 0.22
N LEU A 111 5.79 -1.10 -0.93
CA LEU A 111 4.56 -0.92 -1.71
C LEU A 111 3.30 -1.27 -0.91
N THR A 112 3.38 -2.22 0.03
CA THR A 112 2.25 -2.57 0.88
C THR A 112 1.82 -1.41 1.77
N VAL A 113 2.78 -0.67 2.34
CA VAL A 113 2.50 0.53 3.15
C VAL A 113 1.87 1.62 2.29
N LEU A 114 2.45 1.88 1.12
CA LEU A 114 1.92 2.85 0.16
C LEU A 114 0.45 2.53 -0.18
N TYR A 115 0.15 1.29 -0.52
CA TYR A 115 -1.21 0.86 -0.84
C TYR A 115 -2.14 0.92 0.38
N GLY A 116 -1.66 0.60 1.58
CA GLY A 116 -2.43 0.74 2.82
C GLY A 116 -2.93 2.17 3.03
N TYR A 117 -2.04 3.16 2.85
CA TYR A 117 -2.41 4.57 2.97
C TYR A 117 -3.33 5.04 1.83
N ILE A 118 -3.04 4.63 0.58
CA ILE A 118 -3.85 5.05 -0.56
C ILE A 118 -5.27 4.50 -0.44
N LEU A 119 -5.39 3.18 -0.32
CA LEU A 119 -6.68 2.51 -0.27
C LEU A 119 -7.45 2.86 1.00
N GLY A 120 -6.76 2.98 2.13
CA GLY A 120 -7.39 3.36 3.39
C GLY A 120 -8.04 4.74 3.34
N ASN A 121 -7.37 5.75 2.77
CA ASN A 121 -7.96 7.09 2.65
C ASN A 121 -9.07 7.17 1.58
N ILE A 122 -8.95 6.42 0.48
CA ILE A 122 -10.00 6.38 -0.53
C ILE A 122 -11.25 5.74 0.07
N ILE A 123 -11.12 4.56 0.69
CA ILE A 123 -12.27 3.76 1.12
C ILE A 123 -13.03 4.42 2.28
N SER A 124 -12.37 5.15 3.18
CA SER A 124 -13.09 5.83 4.27
C SER A 124 -14.17 6.77 3.75
N VAL A 125 -13.84 7.53 2.70
CA VAL A 125 -14.74 8.56 2.16
C VAL A 125 -15.99 7.95 1.50
N PHE A 126 -15.95 6.68 1.08
CA PHE A 126 -17.08 6.00 0.46
C PHE A 126 -17.94 5.18 1.43
N PHE A 127 -17.44 4.91 2.64
CA PHE A 127 -18.11 4.07 3.65
C PHE A 127 -18.46 4.83 4.94
N ASP A 128 -18.27 6.15 4.93
CA ASP A 128 -18.79 7.11 5.93
C ASP A 128 -20.16 7.68 5.51
#